data_AF-A0A7S2GFP6-F1
#
_entry.id   AF-A0A7S2GFP6-F1
#
_cell.length_a   1.000
_cell.length_b   1.000
_cell.length_c   1.000
_cell.angle_alpha   90.00
_cell.angle_beta   90.00
_cell.angle_gamma   90.00
#
_symmetry.space_group_name_H-M   'P 1'
#
loop_
_entity.id
_entity.type
_entity.pdbx_description
1 polymer ?
#
loop_
_entity_poly.entity_id
_entity_poly.type
_entity_poly.pdbx_seq_one_letter_code
_entity_poly.pdbx_strand_id
1 'polypeptide(L)'
;VSIFVSVLIFHAFQSVVNAIEDANFGGDEETGRVTGGSEVVVRISFGFVSFVVIFLMMHTVIERSVNIGREPDSPRHEQSMQMTSAQTEGGSMVYTMPIAGYKETPKQRRMRITKSWAVLLSHTAAFAGIHLGVHVQALSIFERWPWSSCVVPLVLAAFFFGIFRLSDWVRWKHSEGLSAEAHEEWDEEAEEAEKEIASISLSFLTIQAARYCIFGVLAQANGMEEPVKVPPWSSIMILMGVGISFYLLTAFMVAAIAYEEKGEQIVNTPDGEQQRRITLVDLDHVAHIGFDPLDVYIRRWYKILPKVTASCGSWCLLWTCKYGQLLVPQPGGVHFDHNSTVMFVALALFVSLVMFALVL
;
A
#
# COMPACT_ATOMS: atom_id res chain seq x y z
N VAL A 1 -6.00 -5.71 10.79
CA VAL A 1 -5.30 -7.02 10.93
C VAL A 1 -4.20 -7.17 9.90
N SER A 2 -4.48 -7.08 8.59
CA SER A 2 -3.45 -7.20 7.52
C SER A 2 -2.22 -6.33 7.75
N ILE A 3 -2.37 -5.04 8.06
CA ILE A 3 -1.25 -4.13 8.37
C ILE A 3 -0.37 -4.67 9.51
N PHE A 4 -0.97 -5.08 10.63
CA PHE A 4 -0.23 -5.63 11.77
C PHE A 4 0.54 -6.91 11.41
N VAL A 5 -0.09 -7.83 10.66
CA VAL A 5 0.57 -9.06 10.20
C VAL A 5 1.73 -8.72 9.25
N SER A 6 1.54 -7.75 8.36
CA SER A 6 2.58 -7.26 7.44
C SER A 6 3.77 -6.68 8.19
N VAL A 7 3.52 -5.87 9.22
CA VAL A 7 4.56 -5.30 10.10
C VAL A 7 5.33 -6.42 10.82
N LEU A 8 4.64 -7.44 11.34
CA LEU A 8 5.31 -8.57 12.00
C LEU A 8 6.17 -9.40 11.03
N ILE A 9 5.66 -9.70 9.84
CA ILE A 9 6.41 -10.42 8.80
C ILE A 9 7.65 -9.59 8.39
N PHE A 10 7.45 -8.30 8.17
CA PHE A 10 8.53 -7.39 7.80
C PHE A 10 9.60 -7.30 8.89
N HIS A 11 9.22 -7.14 10.16
CA HIS A 11 10.18 -7.12 11.26
C HIS A 11 10.91 -8.46 11.43
N ALA A 12 10.22 -9.59 11.30
CA ALA A 12 10.87 -10.90 11.34
C ALA A 12 11.93 -11.02 10.24
N PHE A 13 11.61 -10.55 9.04
CA PHE A 13 12.54 -10.53 7.91
C PHE A 13 13.73 -9.57 8.18
N GLN A 14 13.47 -8.34 8.64
CA GLN A 14 14.52 -7.38 8.97
C GLN A 14 15.44 -7.88 10.09
N SER A 15 14.91 -8.58 11.10
CA SER A 15 15.74 -9.18 12.15
C SER A 15 16.72 -10.22 11.60
N VAL A 16 16.31 -10.99 10.58
CA VAL A 16 17.21 -11.94 9.90
C VAL A 16 18.28 -11.18 9.09
N VAL A 17 17.89 -10.13 8.36
CA VAL A 17 18.83 -9.29 7.62
C VAL A 17 19.86 -8.66 8.55
N ASN A 18 19.42 -8.06 9.66
CA ASN A 18 20.31 -7.46 10.65
C ASN A 18 21.25 -8.49 11.26
N ALA A 19 20.78 -9.70 11.58
CA ALA A 19 21.66 -10.76 12.09
C ALA A 19 22.72 -11.20 11.06
N ILE A 20 22.39 -11.17 9.76
CA ILE A 20 23.35 -11.43 8.68
C ILE A 20 24.35 -10.28 8.53
N GLU A 21 23.89 -9.03 8.65
CA GLU A 21 24.77 -7.86 8.64
C GLU A 21 25.75 -7.91 9.83
N ASP A 22 25.27 -8.15 11.04
CA ASP A 22 26.08 -8.25 12.25
C ASP A 22 27.11 -9.38 12.15
N ALA A 23 26.73 -10.55 11.60
CA ALA A 23 27.64 -11.67 11.42
C ALA A 23 28.75 -11.41 10.39
N ASN A 24 28.49 -10.60 9.36
CA ASN A 24 29.46 -10.32 8.30
C ASN A 24 30.29 -9.06 8.54
N PHE A 25 29.76 -8.08 9.29
CA PHE A 25 30.35 -6.75 9.44
C PHE A 25 30.57 -6.32 10.90
N GLY A 26 30.05 -7.04 11.90
CA GLY A 26 30.13 -6.68 13.33
C GLY A 26 31.49 -6.88 14.00
N GLY A 27 32.57 -7.05 13.25
CA GLY A 27 33.90 -7.42 13.77
C GLY A 27 34.76 -6.28 14.35
N ASP A 28 34.46 -5.02 14.05
CA ASP A 28 35.40 -3.91 14.28
C ASP A 28 34.81 -2.69 15.03
N GLU A 29 33.80 -2.86 15.89
CA GLU A 29 33.30 -1.77 16.76
C GLU A 29 34.42 -1.15 17.62
N GLU A 30 35.45 -1.93 17.96
CA GLU A 30 36.54 -1.51 18.85
C GLU A 30 37.49 -0.48 18.21
N THR A 31 37.53 -0.35 16.88
CA THR A 31 38.50 0.55 16.21
C THR A 31 37.96 1.96 15.95
N GLY A 32 36.67 2.23 16.18
CA GLY A 32 36.07 3.56 16.03
C GLY A 32 36.19 4.19 14.63
N ARG A 33 36.71 3.46 13.65
CA ARG A 33 36.81 3.89 12.25
C ARG A 33 35.64 3.34 11.47
N VAL A 34 34.49 3.99 11.65
CA VAL A 34 33.31 3.80 10.82
C VAL A 34 33.67 4.17 9.38
N THR A 35 33.87 3.17 8.52
CA THR A 35 33.94 3.36 7.06
C THR A 35 32.53 3.68 6.55
N GLY A 36 32.05 4.90 6.83
CA GLY A 36 30.64 5.30 6.69
C GLY A 36 30.05 5.28 5.28
N GLY A 37 30.80 4.90 4.25
CA GLY A 37 30.29 4.72 2.89
C GLY A 37 29.84 3.29 2.59
N SER A 38 30.60 2.28 3.00
CA SER A 38 30.35 0.88 2.62
C SER A 38 29.13 0.31 3.34
N GLU A 39 28.96 0.62 4.63
CA GLU A 39 27.83 0.15 5.44
C GLU A 39 26.48 0.64 4.88
N VAL A 40 26.39 1.91 4.49
CA VAL A 40 25.15 2.48 3.95
C VAL A 40 24.81 1.85 2.60
N VAL A 41 25.80 1.61 1.73
CA VAL A 41 25.58 0.93 0.45
C VAL A 41 25.09 -0.50 0.65
N VAL A 42 25.65 -1.23 1.62
CA VAL A 42 25.22 -2.58 1.99
C VAL A 42 23.75 -2.58 2.44
N ARG A 43 23.38 -1.67 3.35
CA ARG A 43 21.99 -1.55 3.84
C ARG A 43 20.99 -1.20 2.73
N ILE A 44 21.35 -0.27 1.84
CA ILE A 44 20.52 0.06 0.66
C ILE A 44 20.37 -1.16 -0.25
N SER A 45 21.45 -1.91 -0.47
CA SER A 45 21.43 -3.12 -1.30
C SER A 45 20.53 -4.20 -0.70
N PHE A 46 20.61 -4.45 0.62
CA PHE A 46 19.70 -5.36 1.31
C PHE A 46 18.25 -4.87 1.25
N GLY A 47 17.99 -3.59 1.51
CA GLY A 47 16.66 -2.99 1.38
C GLY A 47 16.06 -3.20 -0.01
N PHE A 48 16.86 -3.00 -1.07
CA PHE A 48 16.47 -3.22 -2.45
C PHE A 48 16.13 -4.70 -2.73
N VAL A 49 17.02 -5.62 -2.36
CA VAL A 49 16.78 -7.07 -2.54
C VAL A 49 15.53 -7.51 -1.79
N SER A 50 15.36 -7.05 -0.55
CA SER A 50 14.19 -7.34 0.27
C SER A 50 12.90 -6.92 -0.42
N PHE A 51 12.87 -5.67 -0.92
CA PHE A 51 11.72 -5.14 -1.65
C PHE A 51 11.42 -5.97 -2.89
N VAL A 52 12.43 -6.25 -3.73
CA VAL A 52 12.25 -7.02 -4.98
C VAL A 52 11.73 -8.43 -4.68
N VAL A 53 12.27 -9.12 -3.67
CA VAL A 53 11.81 -10.47 -3.30
C VAL A 53 10.35 -10.45 -2.85
N ILE A 54 9.96 -9.53 -1.97
CA ILE A 54 8.58 -9.42 -1.48
C ILE A 54 7.64 -9.01 -2.63
N PHE A 55 8.07 -8.12 -3.52
CA PHE A 55 7.31 -7.70 -4.69
C PHE A 55 7.05 -8.88 -5.65
N LEU A 56 8.06 -9.67 -5.97
CA LEU A 56 7.88 -10.87 -6.80
C LEU A 56 7.03 -11.94 -6.10
N MET A 57 7.21 -12.12 -4.79
CA MET A 57 6.37 -13.00 -3.98
C MET A 57 4.89 -12.58 -4.04
N MET A 58 4.60 -11.28 -3.98
CA MET A 58 3.25 -10.75 -4.16
C MET A 58 2.63 -11.21 -5.48
N HIS A 59 3.28 -10.96 -6.61
CA HIS A 59 2.74 -11.35 -7.92
C HIS A 59 2.50 -12.85 -8.03
N THR A 60 3.47 -13.67 -7.60
CA THR A 60 3.36 -15.14 -7.66
C THR A 60 2.26 -15.70 -6.75
N VAL A 61 2.04 -15.11 -5.56
CA VAL A 61 0.97 -15.54 -4.66
C VAL A 61 -0.40 -15.14 -5.20
N ILE A 62 -0.55 -13.93 -5.76
CA ILE A 62 -1.81 -13.50 -6.36
C ILE A 62 -2.16 -14.41 -7.54
N GLU A 63 -1.21 -14.66 -8.46
CA GLU A 63 -1.39 -15.57 -9.59
C GLU A 63 -1.84 -16.98 -9.14
N ARG A 64 -1.14 -17.56 -8.16
CA ARG A 64 -1.49 -18.88 -7.62
C ARG A 64 -2.86 -18.87 -6.93
N SER A 65 -3.22 -17.80 -6.23
CA SER A 65 -4.50 -17.71 -5.53
C SER A 65 -5.69 -17.68 -6.50
N VAL A 66 -5.53 -17.04 -7.67
CA VAL A 66 -6.52 -17.07 -8.75
C VAL A 66 -6.67 -18.49 -9.31
N ASN A 67 -5.57 -19.24 -9.41
CA ASN A 67 -5.57 -20.61 -9.95
C ASN A 67 -6.13 -21.70 -9.01
N ILE A 68 -6.04 -21.53 -7.68
CA ILE A 68 -6.38 -22.58 -6.67
C ILE A 68 -7.84 -23.07 -6.72
N GLY A 69 -8.78 -22.32 -7.28
CA GLY A 69 -10.20 -22.72 -7.34
C GLY A 69 -10.72 -23.06 -8.73
N ARG A 70 -9.83 -23.40 -9.66
CA ARG A 70 -10.19 -24.17 -10.85
C ARG A 70 -10.13 -25.66 -10.53
N GLU A 71 -11.10 -26.16 -9.79
CA GLU A 71 -11.47 -27.54 -10.07
C GLU A 71 -11.97 -27.56 -11.52
N PRO A 72 -11.47 -28.47 -12.38
CA PRO A 72 -12.03 -28.61 -13.72
C PRO A 72 -13.53 -28.79 -13.52
N ASP A 73 -14.36 -27.98 -14.19
CA ASP A 73 -15.81 -28.04 -14.14
C ASP A 73 -16.25 -29.49 -14.39
N SER A 74 -16.32 -30.25 -13.32
CA SER A 74 -16.60 -31.66 -13.38
C SER A 74 -18.11 -31.71 -13.48
N PRO A 75 -18.67 -32.25 -14.58
CA PRO A 75 -20.12 -32.25 -14.82
C PRO A 75 -20.92 -32.99 -13.73
N ARG A 76 -20.27 -33.59 -12.73
CA ARG A 76 -20.90 -34.24 -11.58
C ARG A 76 -21.51 -33.27 -10.55
N HIS A 77 -21.08 -32.01 -10.47
CA HIS A 77 -21.55 -31.17 -9.36
C HIS A 77 -22.99 -30.65 -9.56
N GLU A 78 -23.42 -30.43 -10.80
CA GLU A 78 -24.83 -30.07 -11.11
C GLU A 78 -25.82 -31.20 -10.74
N GLN A 79 -25.43 -32.46 -10.87
CA GLN A 79 -26.31 -33.59 -10.51
C GLN A 79 -26.53 -33.72 -8.99
N SER A 80 -25.61 -33.22 -8.16
CA SER A 80 -25.71 -33.32 -6.70
C SER A 80 -26.66 -32.29 -6.06
N MET A 81 -26.88 -31.13 -6.70
CA MET A 81 -27.83 -30.13 -6.20
C MET A 81 -29.29 -30.44 -6.52
N GLN A 82 -29.57 -31.27 -7.53
CA GLN A 82 -30.94 -31.64 -7.90
C GLN A 82 -31.56 -32.74 -7.02
N MET A 83 -30.80 -33.42 -6.15
CA MET A 83 -31.32 -34.53 -5.33
C MET A 83 -31.72 -34.15 -3.89
N THR A 84 -31.62 -32.89 -3.47
CA THR A 84 -31.99 -32.47 -2.09
C THR A 84 -33.33 -31.71 -2.02
N SER A 85 -34.32 -32.13 -2.80
CA SER A 85 -35.71 -31.66 -2.64
C SER A 85 -36.65 -32.86 -2.52
N ALA A 86 -37.46 -32.85 -1.45
CA ALA A 86 -38.58 -33.75 -1.14
C ALA A 86 -38.27 -34.97 -0.25
N GLN A 87 -38.12 -34.73 1.05
CA GLN A 87 -38.69 -35.63 2.06
C GLN A 87 -39.59 -34.81 3.01
N THR A 88 -40.90 -34.90 2.77
CA THR A 88 -41.96 -34.47 3.68
C THR A 88 -42.45 -35.69 4.44
N GLU A 89 -42.09 -35.81 5.72
CA GLU A 89 -42.81 -36.68 6.65
C GLU A 89 -43.10 -35.94 7.96
N GLY A 90 -44.38 -35.87 8.32
CA GLY A 90 -44.80 -35.83 9.72
C GLY A 90 -44.89 -34.46 10.42
N GLY A 91 -45.82 -33.61 9.99
CA GLY A 91 -46.73 -32.91 10.90
C GLY A 91 -46.16 -32.12 12.10
N SER A 92 -45.35 -31.09 11.85
CA SER A 92 -45.39 -29.85 12.64
C SER A 92 -44.66 -28.75 11.90
N MET A 93 -45.41 -27.75 11.42
CA MET A 93 -44.89 -26.67 10.59
C MET A 93 -44.26 -25.60 11.47
N VAL A 94 -43.06 -25.88 11.99
CA VAL A 94 -42.19 -24.86 12.57
C VAL A 94 -41.65 -24.03 11.42
N TYR A 95 -42.17 -22.82 11.24
CA TYR A 95 -41.54 -21.80 10.40
C TYR A 95 -40.27 -21.31 11.08
N THR A 96 -39.22 -22.12 11.11
CA THR A 96 -37.89 -21.55 11.05
C THR A 96 -37.80 -20.97 9.65
N MET A 97 -37.95 -19.65 9.51
CA MET A 97 -37.36 -19.00 8.35
C MET A 97 -35.89 -19.42 8.40
N PRO A 98 -35.38 -20.24 7.45
CA PRO A 98 -33.95 -20.35 7.35
C PRO A 98 -33.48 -18.90 7.18
N ILE A 99 -32.66 -18.39 8.11
CA ILE A 99 -31.77 -17.29 7.78
C ILE A 99 -31.09 -17.81 6.53
N ALA A 100 -31.53 -17.37 5.35
CA ALA A 100 -31.21 -18.01 4.09
C ALA A 100 -29.70 -18.04 4.03
N GLY A 101 -29.12 -19.21 4.30
CA GLY A 101 -27.71 -19.34 4.58
C GLY A 101 -27.02 -18.95 3.30
N TYR A 102 -26.48 -17.73 3.27
CA TYR A 102 -25.79 -17.22 2.11
C TYR A 102 -24.66 -18.18 1.79
N LYS A 103 -24.89 -19.06 0.81
CA LYS A 103 -23.87 -19.98 0.32
C LYS A 103 -22.98 -19.16 -0.58
N GLU A 104 -21.84 -18.74 -0.03
CA GLU A 104 -20.80 -18.07 -0.80
C GLU A 104 -20.42 -18.95 -1.99
N THR A 105 -20.48 -18.37 -3.18
CA THR A 105 -20.08 -19.08 -4.40
C THR A 105 -18.57 -19.36 -4.37
N PRO A 106 -18.07 -20.45 -4.97
CA PRO A 106 -16.64 -20.72 -5.06
C PRO A 106 -15.83 -19.53 -5.61
N LYS A 107 -16.39 -18.80 -6.61
CA LYS A 107 -15.80 -17.59 -7.18
C LYS A 107 -15.63 -16.47 -6.15
N GLN A 108 -16.66 -16.16 -5.36
CA GLN A 108 -16.58 -15.14 -4.31
C GLN A 108 -15.54 -15.49 -3.24
N ARG A 109 -15.48 -16.77 -2.86
CA ARG A 109 -14.47 -17.25 -1.90
C ARG A 109 -13.05 -17.05 -2.42
N ARG A 110 -12.80 -17.39 -3.69
CA ARG A 110 -11.49 -17.15 -4.33
C ARG A 110 -11.14 -15.67 -4.34
N MET A 111 -12.03 -14.83 -4.86
CA MET A 111 -11.82 -13.38 -4.95
C MET A 111 -11.46 -12.78 -3.58
N ARG A 112 -12.16 -13.21 -2.52
CA ARG A 112 -11.86 -12.80 -1.14
C ARG A 112 -10.46 -13.22 -0.69
N ILE A 113 -10.03 -14.44 -1.01
CA ILE A 113 -8.69 -14.95 -0.67
C ILE A 113 -7.62 -14.18 -1.44
N THR A 114 -7.80 -13.99 -2.76
CA THR A 114 -6.89 -13.22 -3.62
C THR A 114 -6.71 -11.79 -3.09
N LYS A 115 -7.82 -11.09 -2.84
CA LYS A 115 -7.82 -9.74 -2.24
C LYS A 115 -7.08 -9.68 -0.92
N SER A 116 -7.31 -10.67 -0.05
CA SER A 116 -6.67 -10.70 1.27
C SER A 116 -5.15 -10.85 1.17
N TRP A 117 -4.66 -11.70 0.26
CA TRP A 117 -3.24 -11.87 0.01
C TRP A 117 -2.63 -10.65 -0.69
N ALA A 118 -3.30 -10.09 -1.69
CA ALA A 118 -2.87 -8.88 -2.39
C ALA A 118 -2.66 -7.72 -1.41
N VAL A 119 -3.62 -7.47 -0.51
CA VAL A 119 -3.52 -6.41 0.51
C VAL A 119 -2.42 -6.71 1.54
N LEU A 120 -2.26 -7.96 1.98
CA LEU A 120 -1.21 -8.33 2.93
C LEU A 120 0.20 -8.15 2.34
N LEU A 121 0.41 -8.62 1.12
CA LEU A 121 1.72 -8.60 0.49
C LEU A 121 2.09 -7.21 -0.03
N SER A 122 1.12 -6.42 -0.53
CA SER A 122 1.35 -5.01 -0.89
C SER A 122 1.77 -4.17 0.31
N HIS A 123 1.13 -4.32 1.47
CA HIS A 123 1.58 -3.63 2.69
C HIS A 123 3.00 -4.04 3.11
N THR A 124 3.31 -5.33 3.03
CA THR A 124 4.66 -5.82 3.35
C THR A 124 5.71 -5.26 2.38
N ALA A 125 5.41 -5.22 1.09
CA ALA A 125 6.24 -4.60 0.07
C ALA A 125 6.37 -3.08 0.28
N ALA A 126 5.29 -2.40 0.67
CA ALA A 126 5.30 -0.97 0.98
C ALA A 126 6.25 -0.64 2.14
N PHE A 127 6.26 -1.45 3.21
CA PHE A 127 7.21 -1.28 4.31
C PHE A 127 8.66 -1.51 3.88
N ALA A 128 8.91 -2.49 3.01
CA ALA A 128 10.23 -2.68 2.43
C ALA A 128 10.65 -1.48 1.56
N GLY A 129 9.72 -0.90 0.79
CA GLY A 129 9.94 0.31 0.00
C GLY A 129 10.21 1.54 0.87
N ILE A 130 9.50 1.69 2.00
CA ILE A 130 9.78 2.73 3.00
C ILE A 130 11.19 2.56 3.54
N HIS A 131 11.54 1.37 4.00
CA HIS A 131 12.85 1.09 4.59
C HIS A 131 13.99 1.41 3.62
N LEU A 132 13.86 0.98 2.36
CA LEU A 132 14.79 1.35 1.29
C LEU A 132 14.90 2.87 1.15
N GLY A 133 13.77 3.57 1.05
CA GLY A 133 13.74 5.03 0.91
C GLY A 133 14.35 5.78 2.10
N VAL A 134 14.17 5.29 3.33
CA VAL A 134 14.77 5.92 4.52
C VAL A 134 16.29 5.78 4.52
N HIS A 135 16.83 4.61 4.15
CA HIS A 135 18.29 4.44 4.00
C HIS A 135 18.85 5.34 2.90
N VAL A 136 18.11 5.52 1.80
CA VAL A 136 18.49 6.50 0.78
C VAL A 136 18.45 7.92 1.34
N GLN A 137 17.43 8.32 2.12
CA GLN A 137 17.39 9.63 2.81
C GLN A 137 18.52 9.84 3.81
N ALA A 138 19.05 8.77 4.41
CA ALA A 138 20.16 8.81 5.35
C ALA A 138 21.55 8.94 4.67
N LEU A 139 21.63 8.95 3.34
CA LEU A 139 22.90 9.26 2.67
C LEU A 139 23.36 10.67 3.04
N SER A 140 24.66 10.84 3.23
CA SER A 140 25.27 12.10 3.68
C SER A 140 24.95 13.31 2.80
N ILE A 141 24.69 13.10 1.50
CA ILE A 141 24.24 14.17 0.59
C ILE A 141 22.87 14.73 0.99
N PHE A 142 21.96 13.88 1.46
CA PHE A 142 20.60 14.25 1.84
C PHE A 142 20.50 14.70 3.30
N GLU A 143 21.32 14.13 4.18
CA GLU A 143 21.44 14.54 5.58
C GLU A 143 22.09 15.93 5.74
N ARG A 144 22.87 16.38 4.74
CA ARG A 144 23.48 17.72 4.81
C ARG A 144 22.47 18.85 4.65
N TRP A 145 21.42 18.64 3.86
CA TRP A 145 20.48 19.68 3.48
C TRP A 145 19.03 19.19 3.55
N PRO A 146 18.19 19.74 4.45
CA PRO A 146 16.82 19.25 4.63
C PRO A 146 15.99 19.20 3.34
N TRP A 147 16.07 20.23 2.51
CA TRP A 147 15.34 20.30 1.24
C TRP A 147 15.78 19.26 0.22
N SER A 148 17.01 18.75 0.30
CA SER A 148 17.50 17.73 -0.63
C SER A 148 16.86 16.37 -0.35
N SER A 149 16.42 16.09 0.89
CA SER A 149 15.68 14.87 1.24
C SER A 149 14.34 14.74 0.50
N CYS A 150 13.77 15.84 0.01
CA CYS A 150 12.56 15.87 -0.83
C CYS A 150 12.79 15.23 -2.22
N VAL A 151 14.04 15.06 -2.64
CA VAL A 151 14.38 14.36 -3.89
C VAL A 151 14.17 12.85 -3.75
N VAL A 152 14.29 12.29 -2.55
CA VAL A 152 14.24 10.83 -2.36
C VAL A 152 12.85 10.24 -2.68
N PRO A 153 11.71 10.83 -2.25
CA PRO A 153 10.40 10.39 -2.73
C PRO A 153 10.27 10.39 -4.26
N LEU A 154 10.89 11.35 -4.97
CA LEU A 154 10.87 11.40 -6.43
C LEU A 154 11.71 10.30 -7.07
N VAL A 155 12.88 10.02 -6.50
CA VAL A 155 13.73 8.88 -6.93
C VAL A 155 12.98 7.57 -6.72
N LEU A 156 12.30 7.40 -5.58
CA LEU A 156 11.51 6.21 -5.32
C LEU A 156 10.28 6.11 -6.24
N ALA A 157 9.63 7.23 -6.56
CA ALA A 157 8.53 7.25 -7.53
C ALA A 157 9.01 6.81 -8.93
N ALA A 158 10.18 7.28 -9.38
CA ALA A 158 10.79 6.84 -10.63
C ALA A 158 11.18 5.35 -10.59
N PHE A 159 11.65 4.87 -9.45
CA PHE A 159 11.93 3.45 -9.24
C PHE A 159 10.66 2.60 -9.33
N PHE A 160 9.58 2.97 -8.64
CA PHE A 160 8.29 2.27 -8.75
C PHE A 160 7.71 2.34 -10.16
N PHE A 161 7.85 3.48 -10.83
CA PHE A 161 7.47 3.62 -12.24
C PHE A 161 8.15 2.55 -13.10
N GLY A 162 9.45 2.33 -12.90
CA GLY A 162 10.20 1.30 -13.63
C GLY A 162 9.84 -0.14 -13.24
N ILE A 163 9.67 -0.43 -11.95
CA ILE A 163 9.39 -1.82 -11.52
C ILE A 163 7.97 -2.28 -11.87
N PHE A 164 6.98 -1.40 -11.80
CA PHE A 164 5.61 -1.71 -12.21
C PHE A 164 5.52 -1.95 -13.72
N ARG A 165 6.30 -1.20 -14.53
CA ARG A 165 6.46 -1.49 -15.98
C ARG A 165 7.06 -2.86 -16.25
N LEU A 166 8.07 -3.26 -15.47
CA LEU A 166 8.63 -4.60 -15.55
C LEU A 166 7.59 -5.66 -15.14
N SER A 167 6.76 -5.35 -14.15
CA SER A 167 5.68 -6.21 -13.69
C SER A 167 4.60 -6.43 -14.76
N ASP A 168 4.18 -5.38 -15.45
CA ASP A 168 3.26 -5.47 -16.60
C ASP A 168 3.80 -6.44 -17.66
N TRP A 169 5.10 -6.31 -17.98
CA TRP A 169 5.76 -7.21 -18.94
C TRP A 169 5.79 -8.67 -18.44
N VAL A 170 6.04 -8.91 -17.16
CA VAL A 170 6.01 -10.26 -16.56
C VAL A 170 4.61 -10.84 -16.59
N ARG A 171 3.58 -10.04 -16.26
CA ARG A 171 2.16 -10.45 -16.30
C ARG A 171 1.73 -10.82 -17.72
N TRP A 172 2.09 -10.01 -18.71
CA TRP A 172 1.84 -10.30 -20.11
C TRP A 172 2.49 -11.62 -20.56
N LYS A 173 3.74 -11.86 -20.17
CA LYS A 173 4.44 -13.12 -20.50
C LYS A 173 3.77 -14.36 -19.90
N HIS A 174 3.21 -14.25 -18.69
CA HIS A 174 2.57 -15.36 -17.99
C HIS A 174 1.11 -15.58 -18.40
N SER A 175 0.48 -14.62 -19.08
CA SER A 175 -0.93 -14.74 -19.48
C SER A 175 -1.17 -15.78 -20.57
N GLU A 176 -0.13 -16.21 -21.31
CA GLU A 176 -0.23 -17.19 -22.42
C GLU A 176 -0.82 -18.56 -22.02
N GLY A 177 -0.90 -18.88 -20.72
CA GLY A 177 -1.51 -20.12 -20.21
C GLY A 177 -2.80 -19.92 -19.41
N LEU A 178 -3.25 -18.68 -19.21
CA LEU A 178 -4.39 -18.35 -18.37
C LEU A 178 -5.63 -18.08 -19.23
N SER A 179 -6.81 -18.44 -18.72
CA SER A 179 -8.04 -17.94 -19.32
C SER A 179 -8.11 -16.41 -19.21
N ALA A 180 -8.79 -15.75 -20.15
CA ALA A 180 -9.06 -14.31 -20.09
C ALA A 180 -9.59 -13.83 -18.73
N GLU A 181 -10.60 -14.51 -18.16
CA GLU A 181 -11.19 -14.11 -16.87
C GLU A 181 -10.19 -14.18 -15.70
N ALA A 182 -9.36 -15.23 -15.63
CA ALA A 182 -8.33 -15.36 -14.60
C ALA A 182 -7.18 -14.37 -14.79
N HIS A 183 -6.84 -14.06 -16.04
CA HIS A 183 -5.84 -13.05 -16.34
C HIS A 183 -6.32 -11.66 -15.90
N GLU A 184 -7.57 -11.31 -16.23
CA GLU A 184 -8.21 -10.05 -15.80
C GLU A 184 -8.27 -9.94 -14.27
N GLU A 185 -8.72 -11.01 -13.57
CA GLU A 185 -8.75 -11.03 -12.09
C GLU A 185 -7.34 -10.90 -11.49
N TRP A 186 -6.32 -11.53 -12.08
CA TRP A 186 -4.94 -11.39 -11.62
C TRP A 186 -4.40 -9.97 -11.84
N ASP A 187 -4.61 -9.42 -13.03
CA ASP A 187 -4.09 -8.12 -13.43
C ASP A 187 -4.72 -6.99 -12.59
N GLU A 188 -6.05 -7.02 -12.38
CA GLU A 188 -6.76 -6.06 -11.54
C GLU A 188 -6.21 -6.03 -10.10
N GLU A 189 -6.08 -7.20 -9.47
CA GLU A 189 -5.63 -7.31 -8.08
C GLU A 189 -4.14 -6.99 -7.91
N ALA A 190 -3.32 -7.36 -8.90
CA ALA A 190 -1.91 -6.99 -8.94
C ALA A 190 -1.73 -5.48 -9.13
N GLU A 191 -2.52 -4.86 -10.01
CA GLU A 191 -2.49 -3.42 -10.23
C GLU A 191 -2.90 -2.65 -8.97
N GLU A 192 -3.96 -3.08 -8.27
CA GLU A 192 -4.40 -2.44 -7.04
C GLU A 192 -3.36 -2.57 -5.93
N ALA A 193 -2.73 -3.73 -5.82
CA ALA A 193 -1.63 -3.97 -4.88
C ALA A 193 -0.42 -3.05 -5.15
N GLU A 194 -0.04 -2.85 -6.41
CA GLU A 194 1.00 -1.90 -6.83
C GLU A 194 0.65 -0.45 -6.46
N LYS A 195 -0.60 -0.03 -6.66
CA LYS A 195 -1.07 1.30 -6.26
C LYS A 195 -0.93 1.51 -4.75
N GLU A 196 -1.25 0.50 -3.94
CA GLU A 196 -1.10 0.56 -2.47
C GLU A 196 0.37 0.66 -2.06
N ILE A 197 1.27 -0.10 -2.70
CA ILE A 197 2.73 0.00 -2.47
C ILE A 197 3.21 1.43 -2.69
N ALA A 198 2.92 2.01 -3.86
CA ALA A 198 3.36 3.36 -4.19
C ALA A 198 2.73 4.40 -3.24
N SER A 199 1.42 4.30 -2.96
CA SER A 199 0.71 5.23 -2.08
C SER A 199 1.33 5.30 -0.69
N ILE A 200 1.51 4.15 -0.05
CA ILE A 200 2.01 4.06 1.34
C ILE A 200 3.48 4.51 1.41
N SER A 201 4.33 3.99 0.52
CA SER A 201 5.77 4.32 0.58
C SER A 201 6.06 5.77 0.23
N LEU A 202 5.46 6.32 -0.83
CA LEU A 202 5.72 7.69 -1.26
C LEU A 202 5.18 8.70 -0.26
N SER A 203 3.97 8.47 0.29
CA SER A 203 3.38 9.38 1.27
C SER A 203 4.21 9.46 2.56
N PHE A 204 4.68 8.32 3.07
CA PHE A 204 5.52 8.28 4.26
C PHE A 204 6.83 9.07 4.08
N LEU A 205 7.58 8.78 3.00
CA LEU A 205 8.87 9.44 2.75
C LEU A 205 8.71 10.93 2.44
N THR A 206 7.60 11.32 1.81
CA THR A 206 7.26 12.73 1.58
C THR A 206 7.07 13.46 2.90
N ILE A 207 6.34 12.88 3.85
CA ILE A 207 6.14 13.50 5.17
C ILE A 207 7.40 13.43 6.03
N GLN A 208 8.22 12.40 5.91
CA GLN A 208 9.53 12.36 6.55
C GLN A 208 10.44 13.49 6.07
N ALA A 209 10.51 13.73 4.76
CA ALA A 209 11.26 14.85 4.19
C ALA A 209 10.71 16.22 4.63
N ALA A 210 9.37 16.37 4.64
CA ALA A 210 8.72 17.58 5.11
C ALA A 210 9.00 17.85 6.60
N ARG A 211 8.91 16.82 7.45
CA ARG A 211 9.29 16.90 8.87
C ARG A 211 10.74 17.30 9.04
N TYR A 212 11.64 16.71 8.26
CA TYR A 212 13.05 17.08 8.32
C TYR A 212 13.27 18.56 7.95
N CYS A 213 12.55 19.08 6.96
CA CYS A 213 12.56 20.51 6.62
C CYS A 213 12.03 21.42 7.74
N ILE A 214 11.03 20.97 8.50
CA ILE A 214 10.37 21.75 9.56
C ILE A 214 11.15 21.71 10.88
N PHE A 215 11.64 20.54 11.27
CA PHE A 215 12.26 20.30 12.59
C PHE A 215 13.79 20.27 12.55
N GLY A 216 14.39 20.09 11.37
CA GLY A 216 15.85 20.03 11.22
C GLY A 216 16.48 18.75 11.77
N VAL A 217 15.69 17.73 12.09
CA VAL A 217 16.15 16.40 12.52
C VAL A 217 15.59 15.36 11.57
N LEU A 218 16.46 14.57 10.96
CA LEU A 218 16.07 13.47 10.09
C LEU A 218 15.70 12.27 10.98
N ALA A 219 14.51 11.70 10.77
CA ALA A 219 14.11 10.49 11.49
C ALA A 219 14.97 9.30 11.07
N GLN A 220 15.29 8.42 12.02
CA GLN A 220 16.01 7.16 11.78
C GLN A 220 15.14 6.15 10.99
N ALA A 221 15.72 5.01 10.61
CA ALA A 221 15.06 3.94 9.86
C ALA A 221 13.79 3.37 10.54
N ASN A 222 13.73 3.41 11.87
CA ASN A 222 12.56 3.02 12.67
C ASN A 222 11.51 4.14 12.78
N GLY A 223 11.72 5.30 12.15
CA GLY A 223 10.85 6.48 12.22
C GLY A 223 11.01 7.33 13.47
N MET A 224 12.00 7.02 14.32
CA MET A 224 12.23 7.69 15.60
C MET A 224 13.21 8.85 15.45
N GLU A 225 12.97 9.91 16.22
CA GLU A 225 13.84 11.09 16.26
C GLU A 225 14.70 11.03 17.52
N GLU A 226 16.02 10.93 17.34
CA GLU A 226 16.98 10.99 18.43
C GLU A 226 17.92 12.18 18.23
N PRO A 227 18.05 13.08 19.22
CA PRO A 227 17.33 13.11 20.49
C PRO A 227 15.88 13.60 20.35
N VAL A 228 14.99 13.13 21.24
CA VAL A 228 13.61 13.63 21.34
C VAL A 228 13.64 15.08 21.81
N LYS A 229 13.52 16.03 20.87
CA LYS A 229 13.38 17.45 21.17
C LYS A 229 11.92 17.82 21.17
N VAL A 230 11.47 18.51 22.22
CA VAL A 230 10.10 19.08 22.24
C VAL A 230 10.03 20.15 21.16
N PRO A 231 9.20 19.98 20.11
CA PRO A 231 9.13 20.95 19.03
C PRO A 231 8.41 22.22 19.49
N PRO A 232 8.79 23.40 18.95
CA PRO A 232 8.04 24.62 19.19
C PRO A 232 6.63 24.53 18.57
N TRP A 233 5.65 25.19 19.20
CA TRP A 233 4.26 25.18 18.75
C TRP A 233 4.10 25.61 17.28
N SER A 234 4.90 26.58 16.84
CA SER A 234 4.90 27.06 15.44
C SER A 234 5.19 25.94 14.44
N SER A 235 6.18 25.09 14.70
CA SER A 235 6.52 23.95 13.82
C SER A 235 5.38 22.94 13.75
N ILE A 236 4.68 22.69 14.87
CA ILE A 236 3.50 21.81 14.90
C ILE A 236 2.37 22.41 14.05
N MET A 237 2.10 23.72 14.16
CA MET A 237 1.08 24.40 13.36
C MET A 237 1.44 24.40 11.86
N ILE A 238 2.72 24.54 11.51
CA ILE A 238 3.19 24.42 10.11
C ILE A 238 2.90 23.01 9.58
N LEU A 239 3.22 21.97 10.36
CA LEU A 239 2.94 20.58 9.96
C LEU A 239 1.44 20.33 9.77
N MET A 240 0.60 20.88 10.65
CA MET A 240 -0.86 20.84 10.49
C MET A 240 -1.31 21.54 9.20
N GLY A 241 -0.77 22.73 8.93
CA GLY A 241 -1.05 23.48 7.70
C GLY A 241 -0.66 22.71 6.43
N VAL A 242 0.49 22.02 6.44
CA VAL A 242 0.91 21.11 5.37
C VAL A 242 -0.10 19.97 5.19
N GLY A 243 -0.56 19.35 6.30
CA GLY A 243 -1.59 18.32 6.26
C GLY A 243 -2.91 18.79 5.62
N ILE A 244 -3.41 19.97 6.04
CA ILE A 244 -4.61 20.59 5.46
C ILE A 244 -4.43 20.84 3.96
N SER A 245 -3.26 21.34 3.54
CA SER A 245 -2.97 21.59 2.11
C SER A 245 -3.03 20.31 1.27
N PHE A 246 -2.55 19.18 1.80
CA PHE A 246 -2.63 17.88 1.13
C PHE A 246 -4.07 17.37 1.00
N TYR A 247 -4.92 17.57 2.01
CA TYR A 247 -6.34 17.22 1.89
C TYR A 247 -7.08 18.10 0.88
N LEU A 248 -6.81 19.41 0.84
CA LEU A 248 -7.38 20.30 -0.18
C LEU A 248 -6.93 19.89 -1.59
N LEU A 249 -5.64 19.56 -1.75
CA LEU A 249 -5.11 19.05 -3.02
C LEU A 249 -5.77 17.73 -3.43
N THR A 250 -5.98 16.82 -2.47
CA THR A 250 -6.69 15.55 -2.71
C THR A 250 -8.11 15.80 -3.20
N ALA A 251 -8.86 16.65 -2.50
CA ALA A 251 -10.23 16.99 -2.86
C ALA A 251 -10.31 17.60 -4.28
N PHE A 252 -9.36 18.48 -4.61
CA PHE A 252 -9.22 19.04 -5.95
C PHE A 252 -8.95 17.96 -7.01
N MET A 253 -7.98 17.07 -6.78
CA MET A 253 -7.64 16.00 -7.73
C MET A 253 -8.82 15.03 -7.93
N VAL A 254 -9.50 14.63 -6.86
CA VAL A 254 -10.69 13.75 -6.94
C VAL A 254 -11.81 14.43 -7.72
N ALA A 255 -12.07 15.72 -7.47
CA ALA A 255 -13.06 16.49 -8.22
C ALA A 255 -12.70 16.60 -9.71
N ALA A 256 -11.42 16.77 -10.04
CA ALA A 256 -10.94 16.82 -11.42
C ALA A 256 -11.13 15.47 -12.13
N ILE A 257 -10.76 14.36 -11.49
CA ILE A 257 -10.99 13.00 -12.02
C ILE A 257 -12.49 12.75 -12.24
N ALA A 258 -13.33 13.07 -11.26
CA ALA A 258 -14.77 12.87 -11.36
C ALA A 258 -15.42 13.74 -12.44
N TYR A 259 -14.85 14.91 -12.75
CA TYR A 259 -15.30 15.77 -13.84
C TYR A 259 -14.94 15.18 -15.21
N GLU A 260 -13.72 14.65 -15.36
CA GLU A 260 -13.26 13.98 -16.58
C GLU A 260 -14.11 12.74 -16.90
N GLU A 261 -14.38 11.89 -15.90
CA GLU A 261 -15.22 10.69 -16.05
C GLU A 261 -16.65 11.03 -16.48
N LYS A 262 -17.22 12.14 -15.98
CA LYS A 262 -18.54 12.62 -16.42
C LYS A 262 -18.53 13.14 -17.86
N GLY A 263 -17.43 13.77 -18.28
CA GLY A 263 -17.26 14.26 -19.65
C GLY A 263 -17.24 13.12 -20.68
N GLU A 264 -16.52 12.04 -20.38
CA GLU A 264 -16.44 10.85 -21.26
C GLU A 264 -17.80 10.16 -21.43
N GLN A 265 -18.69 10.22 -20.44
CA GLN A 265 -20.05 9.65 -20.55
C GLN A 265 -20.97 10.42 -21.50
N ILE A 266 -20.77 11.73 -21.67
CA ILE A 266 -21.67 12.59 -22.46
C ILE A 266 -21.34 12.56 -23.96
N VAL A 267 -20.07 12.32 -24.32
CA VAL A 267 -19.61 12.32 -25.72
C VAL A 267 -20.02 11.03 -26.47
N ASN A 268 -20.35 9.97 -25.73
CA ASN A 268 -20.77 8.70 -26.30
C ASN A 268 -22.29 8.65 -26.52
N THR A 269 -22.69 9.04 -27.74
CA THR A 269 -23.94 8.81 -28.53
C THR A 269 -25.11 9.81 -28.47
N PRO A 270 -25.48 10.40 -29.65
CA PRO A 270 -26.80 10.96 -29.95
C PRO A 270 -27.86 9.91 -30.33
N ASP A 271 -27.47 8.69 -30.74
CA ASP A 271 -28.36 7.76 -31.45
C ASP A 271 -29.10 6.73 -30.58
N GLY A 272 -28.98 6.79 -29.25
CA GLY A 272 -29.84 6.00 -28.35
C GLY A 272 -29.72 4.47 -28.44
N GLU A 273 -28.92 3.93 -29.37
CA GLU A 273 -28.50 2.54 -29.31
C GLU A 273 -27.54 2.40 -28.14
N GLN A 274 -28.08 1.77 -27.11
CA GLN A 274 -27.41 1.39 -25.89
C GLN A 274 -26.26 0.43 -26.23
N GLN A 275 -25.16 0.99 -26.69
CA GLN A 275 -23.90 0.33 -27.01
C GLN A 275 -23.23 -0.07 -25.70
N ARG A 276 -23.89 -0.99 -24.99
CA ARG A 276 -23.30 -1.79 -23.93
C ARG A 276 -22.09 -2.48 -24.54
N ARG A 277 -20.89 -2.05 -24.13
CA ARG A 277 -19.58 -2.67 -24.38
C ARG A 277 -18.92 -2.42 -25.74
N ILE A 278 -18.71 -1.17 -26.14
CA ILE A 278 -17.45 -0.85 -26.83
C ILE A 278 -16.52 -0.26 -25.76
N THR A 279 -15.62 -1.08 -25.23
CA THR A 279 -14.34 -0.71 -24.57
C THR A 279 -13.56 -1.91 -23.99
N LEU A 280 -14.12 -3.13 -23.99
CA LEU A 280 -13.36 -4.33 -23.59
C LEU A 280 -12.71 -5.07 -24.76
N VAL A 281 -13.25 -4.94 -25.99
CA VAL A 281 -12.80 -5.71 -27.17
C VAL A 281 -11.80 -4.94 -28.05
N ASP A 282 -11.79 -3.59 -27.99
CA ASP A 282 -10.79 -2.78 -28.74
C ASP A 282 -9.48 -2.54 -27.95
N LEU A 283 -9.45 -2.77 -26.64
CA LEU A 283 -8.18 -2.78 -25.87
C LEU A 283 -7.38 -4.07 -26.12
N ASP A 284 -8.06 -5.18 -26.41
CA ASP A 284 -7.43 -6.47 -26.76
C ASP A 284 -6.57 -6.38 -28.05
N HIS A 285 -6.78 -5.35 -28.89
CA HIS A 285 -6.01 -5.18 -30.13
C HIS A 285 -4.79 -4.25 -30.01
N VAL A 286 -4.60 -3.55 -28.88
CA VAL A 286 -3.46 -2.61 -28.70
C VAL A 286 -2.40 -3.14 -27.73
N ALA A 287 -2.71 -4.17 -26.93
CA ALA A 287 -1.79 -4.82 -25.99
C ALA A 287 -0.74 -5.75 -26.65
N HIS A 288 -0.31 -5.48 -27.89
CA HIS A 288 0.49 -6.44 -28.65
C HIS A 288 1.93 -6.67 -28.15
N ILE A 289 2.43 -5.96 -27.13
CA ILE A 289 3.85 -6.07 -26.67
C ILE A 289 4.02 -6.09 -25.13
N GLY A 290 2.95 -6.20 -24.34
CA GLY A 290 3.07 -6.24 -22.87
C GLY A 290 3.60 -4.96 -22.21
N PHE A 291 3.71 -3.87 -22.97
CA PHE A 291 3.97 -2.53 -22.46
C PHE A 291 2.81 -1.64 -22.88
N ASP A 292 2.05 -1.18 -21.89
CA ASP A 292 1.02 -0.18 -22.16
C ASP A 292 1.64 1.11 -22.72
N PRO A 293 0.94 1.79 -23.64
CA PRO A 293 1.31 3.12 -24.06
C PRO A 293 1.60 4.05 -22.87
N LEU A 294 2.55 4.98 -23.05
CA LEU A 294 3.00 5.87 -21.96
C LEU A 294 1.86 6.69 -21.35
N ASP A 295 0.90 7.10 -22.17
CA ASP A 295 -0.31 7.83 -21.79
C ASP A 295 -1.23 7.01 -20.88
N VAL A 296 -1.50 5.74 -21.19
CA VAL A 296 -2.30 4.84 -20.34
C VAL A 296 -1.63 4.70 -18.97
N TYR A 297 -0.32 4.54 -18.97
CA TYR A 297 0.44 4.39 -17.74
C TYR A 297 0.52 5.69 -16.92
N ILE A 298 0.60 6.86 -17.58
CA ILE A 298 0.51 8.16 -16.90
C ILE A 298 -0.88 8.33 -16.26
N ARG A 299 -1.96 7.91 -16.94
CA ARG A 299 -3.32 7.91 -16.36
C ARG A 299 -3.40 7.02 -15.12
N ARG A 300 -2.71 5.89 -15.11
CA ARG A 300 -2.60 5.02 -13.91
C ARG A 300 -1.95 5.74 -12.74
N TRP A 301 -0.83 6.43 -12.97
CA TRP A 301 -0.16 7.24 -11.95
C TRP A 301 -1.00 8.43 -11.48
N TYR A 302 -1.76 9.05 -12.38
CA TYR A 302 -2.70 10.11 -12.03
C TYR A 302 -3.75 9.63 -11.01
N LYS A 303 -4.19 8.36 -11.09
CA LYS A 303 -5.09 7.74 -10.09
C LYS A 303 -4.39 7.40 -8.76
N ILE A 304 -3.07 7.23 -8.74
CA ILE A 304 -2.29 6.99 -7.51
C ILE A 304 -2.12 8.29 -6.72
N LEU A 305 -1.98 9.43 -7.39
CA LEU A 305 -1.69 10.72 -6.74
C LEU A 305 -2.70 11.12 -5.66
N PRO A 306 -4.03 11.06 -5.85
CA PRO A 306 -4.99 11.35 -4.79
C PRO A 306 -4.81 10.49 -3.55
N LYS A 307 -4.49 9.19 -3.72
CA LYS A 307 -4.22 8.28 -2.59
C LYS A 307 -2.95 8.72 -1.84
N VAL A 308 -1.87 9.04 -2.56
CA VAL A 308 -0.61 9.54 -1.97
C VAL A 308 -0.87 10.82 -1.18
N THR A 309 -1.55 11.81 -1.77
CA THR A 309 -1.81 13.10 -1.12
C THR A 309 -2.73 12.96 0.09
N ALA A 310 -3.75 12.09 0.02
CA ALA A 310 -4.63 11.81 1.16
C ALA A 310 -3.84 11.19 2.33
N SER A 311 -2.98 10.22 2.02
CA SER A 311 -2.11 9.57 3.01
C SER A 311 -1.09 10.57 3.59
N CYS A 312 -0.51 11.48 2.79
CA CYS A 312 0.32 12.57 3.30
C CYS A 312 -0.42 13.43 4.34
N GLY A 313 -1.67 13.81 4.05
CA GLY A 313 -2.53 14.53 5.00
C GLY A 313 -2.72 13.76 6.32
N SER A 314 -2.93 12.45 6.22
CA SER A 314 -3.13 11.55 7.37
C SER A 314 -1.87 11.44 8.23
N TRP A 315 -0.71 11.29 7.60
CA TRP A 315 0.58 11.28 8.29
C TRP A 315 0.86 12.60 9.01
N CYS A 316 0.60 13.75 8.37
CA CYS A 316 0.75 15.06 9.02
C CYS A 316 -0.12 15.19 10.26
N LEU A 317 -1.38 14.75 10.19
CA LEU A 317 -2.30 14.79 11.32
C LEU A 317 -1.81 13.88 12.47
N LEU A 318 -1.39 12.65 12.14
CA LEU A 318 -0.84 11.70 13.11
C LEU A 318 0.36 12.29 13.86
N TRP A 319 1.34 12.84 13.14
CA TRP A 319 2.52 13.45 13.73
C TRP A 319 2.19 14.73 14.51
N THR A 320 1.24 15.53 14.02
CA THR A 320 0.74 16.71 14.75
C THR A 320 0.14 16.32 16.09
N CYS A 321 -0.68 15.27 16.15
CA CYS A 321 -1.23 14.77 17.40
C CYS A 321 -0.13 14.22 18.31
N LYS A 322 0.86 13.48 17.77
CA LYS A 322 2.00 12.97 18.54
C LYS A 322 2.80 14.10 19.20
N TYR A 323 3.15 15.13 18.43
CA TYR A 323 3.90 16.27 18.96
C TYR A 323 3.05 17.14 19.90
N GLY A 324 1.75 17.25 19.67
CA GLY A 324 0.83 17.92 20.58
C GLY A 324 0.78 17.24 21.95
N GLN A 325 0.84 15.90 22.01
CA GLN A 325 0.92 15.16 23.28
C GLN A 325 2.18 15.51 24.08
N LEU A 326 3.32 15.80 23.42
CA LEU A 326 4.56 16.21 24.10
C LEU A 326 4.42 17.53 24.86
N LEU A 327 3.45 18.37 24.48
CA LEU A 327 3.23 19.68 25.09
C LEU A 327 2.24 19.63 26.26
N VAL A 328 1.51 18.53 26.42
CA VAL A 328 0.56 18.36 27.52
C VAL A 328 1.32 17.88 28.76
N PRO A 329 1.30 18.63 29.89
CA PRO A 329 1.90 18.16 31.13
C PRO A 329 1.28 16.83 31.53
N GLN A 330 2.10 15.80 31.79
CA GLN A 330 1.59 14.48 32.12
C GLN A 330 1.01 14.48 33.55
N PRO A 331 -0.31 14.32 33.73
CA PRO A 331 -0.92 14.37 35.04
C PRO A 331 -0.54 13.13 35.85
N GLY A 332 -0.16 13.33 37.12
CA GLY A 332 0.03 12.24 38.08
C GLY A 332 1.32 11.42 37.93
N GLY A 333 2.34 11.93 37.24
CA GLY A 333 3.67 11.29 37.19
C GLY A 333 3.74 9.99 36.37
N VAL A 334 2.69 9.67 35.62
CA VAL A 334 2.72 8.55 34.66
C VAL A 334 3.60 8.97 33.49
N HIS A 335 4.82 8.44 33.43
CA HIS A 335 5.76 8.72 32.35
C HIS A 335 5.37 7.93 31.11
N PHE A 336 4.73 8.58 30.13
CA PHE A 336 4.51 7.96 28.82
C PHE A 336 5.79 8.04 28.01
N ASP A 337 6.30 6.88 27.61
CA ASP A 337 7.35 6.82 26.60
C ASP A 337 6.75 7.23 25.25
N HIS A 338 7.18 8.38 24.75
CA HIS A 338 6.76 8.92 23.45
C HIS A 338 7.20 8.05 22.27
N ASN A 339 8.12 7.13 22.54
CA ASN A 339 8.61 6.14 21.61
C ASN A 339 7.89 4.78 21.74
N SER A 340 6.89 4.69 22.61
CA SER A 340 6.06 3.49 22.76
C SER A 340 5.25 3.22 21.50
N THR A 341 5.47 2.04 20.91
CA THR A 341 4.67 1.50 19.79
C THR A 341 3.18 1.45 20.14
N VAL A 342 2.83 1.13 21.39
CA VAL A 342 1.42 1.06 21.83
C VAL A 342 0.75 2.42 21.73
N MET A 343 1.44 3.49 22.13
CA MET A 343 0.93 4.85 22.05
C MET A 343 0.72 5.27 20.59
N PHE A 344 1.67 4.94 19.71
CA PHE A 344 1.57 5.24 18.29
C PHE A 344 0.37 4.51 17.64
N VAL A 345 0.17 3.23 17.97
CA VAL A 345 -0.98 2.45 17.50
C VAL A 345 -2.30 3.03 18.01
N ALA A 346 -2.39 3.37 19.31
CA ALA A 346 -3.57 3.99 19.89
C ALA A 346 -3.90 5.33 19.22
N LEU A 347 -2.88 6.15 18.94
CA LEU A 347 -3.03 7.42 18.24
C LEU A 347 -3.51 7.22 16.79
N ALA A 348 -2.93 6.25 16.08
CA ALA A 348 -3.35 5.93 14.71
C ALA A 348 -4.80 5.46 14.65
N LEU A 349 -5.24 4.63 15.60
CA LEU A 349 -6.64 4.20 15.72
C LEU A 349 -7.57 5.38 16.02
N PHE A 350 -7.17 6.27 16.92
CA PHE A 350 -7.93 7.48 17.24
C PHE A 350 -8.08 8.41 16.02
N VAL A 351 -6.99 8.71 15.32
CA VAL A 351 -7.01 9.53 14.10
C VAL A 351 -7.89 8.88 13.04
N SER A 352 -7.77 7.56 12.86
CA SER A 352 -8.62 6.82 11.91
C SER A 352 -10.10 6.90 12.26
N LEU A 353 -10.46 6.78 13.55
CA LEU A 353 -11.83 6.91 14.03
C LEU A 353 -12.39 8.32 13.77
N VAL A 354 -11.60 9.36 14.04
CA VAL A 354 -11.99 10.75 13.78
C VAL A 354 -12.21 10.97 12.28
N MET A 355 -11.30 10.50 11.43
CA MET A 355 -11.44 10.62 9.98
C MET A 355 -12.66 9.86 9.46
N PHE A 356 -12.94 8.67 9.99
CA PHE A 356 -14.14 7.92 9.64
C PHE A 356 -15.42 8.65 10.06
N ALA A 357 -15.45 9.23 11.25
CA ALA A 357 -16.58 10.02 11.75
C ALA A 357 -16.81 11.32 10.96
N LEU A 358 -15.79 11.87 10.30
CA LEU A 358 -15.92 13.03 9.41
C LEU A 358 -16.48 12.68 8.03
N VAL A 359 -16.38 11.42 7.60
CA VAL A 359 -16.88 10.93 6.31
C VAL A 359 -18.35 10.51 6.39
N LEU A 360 -18.78 10.01 7.55
CA LEU A 360 -20.19 9.72 7.85
C LEU A 360 -21.00 10.99 8.05
#